data_AF-A0A6G1YLA5-F1
#
_entry.id   AF-A0A6G1YLA5-F1
#
_cell.length_a   1.000
_cell.length_b   1.000
_cell.length_c   1.000
_cell.angle_alpha   90.00
_cell.angle_beta   90.00
_cell.angle_gamma   90.00
#
_symmetry.space_group_name_H-M   'P 1'
#
loop_
_entity.id
_entity.type
_entity.pdbx_description
1 polymer ?
#
loop_
_entity_poly.entity_id
_entity_poly.type
_entity_poly.pdbx_seq_one_letter_code
_entity_poly.pdbx_strand_id
1 'polypeptide(L)' 'ATIVDYAEREGIDLIVIGTRGRTGFKRLLLGSVALGVVTYSHCPVMVIK' A
#
# COMPACT_ATOMS: atom_id res chain seq x y z
N ALA A 1 -5.23 10.03 1.05
CA ALA A 1 -3.77 10.01 1.21
C ALA A 1 -3.30 9.74 2.64
N THR A 2 -4.21 9.52 3.61
CA THR A 2 -3.89 9.44 5.06
C THR A 2 -2.71 8.53 5.45
N ILE A 3 -2.53 7.37 4.80
CA ILE A 3 -1.41 6.46 5.10
C ILE A 3 -0.06 7.07 4.70
N VAL A 4 0.01 7.68 3.53
CA VAL A 4 1.22 8.30 2.99
C VAL A 4 1.56 9.56 3.79
N ASP A 5 0.56 10.40 4.06
CA ASP A 5 0.74 11.64 4.81
C ASP A 5 1.25 11.37 6.24
N TYR A 6 0.74 10.30 6.86
CA TYR A 6 1.21 9.86 8.18
C TYR A 6 2.64 9.34 8.11
N ALA A 7 2.95 8.49 7.13
CA ALA A 7 4.28 7.93 6.97
C ALA A 7 5.34 9.02 6.77
N GLU A 8 5.03 10.05 5.98
CA GLU A 8 5.94 11.18 5.75
C GLU A 8 6.16 12.02 7.02
N ARG A 9 5.09 12.31 7.77
CA ARG A 9 5.18 13.10 9.01
C ARG A 9 5.98 12.42 10.10
N GLU A 10 5.87 11.10 10.19
CA GLU A 10 6.55 10.30 11.22
C GLU A 10 7.93 9.78 10.77
N GLY A 11 8.37 10.12 9.55
CA GLY A 11 9.67 9.67 9.02
C GLY A 11 9.77 8.16 8.90
N ILE A 12 8.74 7.51 8.37
CA ILE A 12 8.68 6.05 8.22
C ILE A 12 9.47 5.59 7.00
N ASP A 13 10.46 4.72 7.21
CA ASP A 13 11.34 4.23 6.13
C ASP A 13 10.77 3.03 5.33
N LEU A 14 9.67 2.42 5.78
CA LEU A 14 9.04 1.27 5.10
C LEU A 14 7.55 1.13 5.46
N ILE A 15 6.70 0.95 4.44
CA ILE A 15 5.27 0.65 4.63
C ILE A 15 4.99 -0.81 4.26
N VAL A 16 4.29 -1.54 5.12
CA VAL A 16 3.88 -2.94 4.87
C VAL A 16 2.36 -3.04 4.73
N ILE A 17 1.88 -3.59 3.62
CA ILE A 17 0.45 -3.77 3.35
C ILE A 17 0.13 -5.23 3.07
N GLY A 18 -0.83 -5.78 3.82
CA GLY A 18 -1.41 -7.09 3.53
C GLY A 18 -2.55 -6.99 2.51
N THR A 19 -2.59 -7.93 1.56
CA THR A 19 -3.67 -8.06 0.57
C THR A 19 -4.41 -9.38 0.79
N ARG A 20 -5.72 -9.34 1.08
CA ARG A 20 -6.53 -10.57 1.20
C ARG A 20 -7.09 -10.95 -0.17
N GLY A 21 -6.72 -12.11 -0.69
CA GLY A 21 -7.20 -12.65 -1.98
C GLY A 21 -8.68 -13.10 -2.01
N ARG A 22 -9.54 -12.57 -1.13
CA ARG A 22 -10.97 -12.88 -1.12
C ARG A 22 -11.68 -11.92 -2.09
N THR A 23 -12.13 -12.47 -3.21
CA THR A 23 -13.05 -11.91 -4.24
C THR A 23 -12.42 -11.43 -5.57
N GLY A 24 -12.60 -12.25 -6.61
CA GLY A 24 -13.10 -11.81 -7.92
C GLY A 24 -12.16 -11.13 -8.93
N PHE A 25 -11.19 -10.32 -8.51
CA PHE A 25 -10.41 -9.50 -9.46
C PHE A 25 -9.06 -10.14 -9.81
N LYS A 26 -9.08 -11.22 -10.59
CA LYS A 26 -7.87 -11.85 -11.17
C LYS A 26 -7.00 -10.91 -12.05
N ARG A 27 -7.42 -9.65 -12.26
CA ARG A 27 -6.68 -8.60 -13.02
C ARG A 27 -6.27 -7.36 -12.22
N LEU A 28 -6.70 -7.19 -10.96
CA LEU A 28 -6.12 -6.17 -10.06
C LEU A 28 -5.32 -6.91 -8.98
N LEU A 29 -4.05 -7.19 -9.26
CA LEU A 29 -3.14 -7.81 -8.28
C LEU A 29 -2.94 -6.95 -7.03
N LEU A 30 -3.22 -5.64 -7.13
CA LEU A 30 -3.18 -4.66 -6.04
C LEU A 30 -4.60 -4.12 -5.79
N GLY A 31 -5.10 -4.25 -4.56
CA GLY A 31 -6.34 -3.58 -4.14
C GLY A 31 -6.21 -2.06 -4.20
N SER A 32 -7.33 -1.33 -4.25
CA SER A 32 -7.35 0.14 -4.42
C SER A 32 -6.48 0.90 -3.40
N VAL A 33 -6.49 0.47 -2.14
CA VAL A 33 -5.63 1.03 -1.08
C VAL A 33 -4.16 0.74 -1.34
N ALA A 34 -3.81 -0.52 -1.61
CA ALA A 34 -2.44 -0.92 -1.86
C ALA A 34 -1.88 -0.21 -3.10
N LEU A 35 -2.68 -0.07 -4.16
CA LEU A 35 -2.29 0.68 -5.36
C LEU A 35 -1.98 2.14 -5.03
N GLY A 36 -2.88 2.83 -4.32
CA GLY A 36 -2.65 4.21 -3.92
C GLY A 36 -1.38 4.39 -3.08
N VAL A 37 -1.15 3.50 -2.12
CA VAL A 37 0.04 3.59 -1.27
C VAL A 37 1.32 3.29 -2.07
N VAL A 38 1.32 2.27 -2.92
CA VAL A 38 2.47 1.96 -3.80
C VAL A 38 2.77 3.11 -4.76
N THR A 39 1.74 3.80 -5.27
CA THR A 39 1.93 4.90 -6.23
C THR A 39 2.45 6.19 -5.59
N TYR A 40 2.03 6.51 -4.36
CA TYR A 40 2.25 7.84 -3.78
C TYR A 40 3.21 7.88 -2.58
N SER A 41 3.71 6.74 -2.07
CA SER A 41 4.61 6.74 -0.91
C SER A 41 5.99 7.33 -1.21
N HIS A 42 6.54 8.06 -0.24
CA HIS A 42 7.91 8.57 -0.29
C HIS A 42 8.97 7.50 0.01
N CYS A 43 8.56 6.38 0.63
CA CYS A 43 9.41 5.27 1.03
C CYS A 43 8.96 3.94 0.37
N PRO A 44 9.81 2.90 0.41
CA PRO A 44 9.46 1.58 -0.11
C PRO A 44 8.17 1.02 0.49
N VAL A 45 7.42 0.27 -0.33
CA VAL A 45 6.19 -0.40 0.08
C VAL A 45 6.32 -1.91 -0.14
N MET A 46 6.24 -2.69 0.93
CA MET A 46 6.23 -4.16 0.88
C MET A 46 4.79 -4.69 0.91
N VAL A 47 4.41 -5.39 -0.15
CA VAL A 47 3.07 -5.99 -0.28
C VAL A 47 3.13 -7.48 0.05
N ILE A 48 2.35 -7.89 1.04
CA ILE A 48 2.27 -9.28 1.51
C ILE A 48 0.93 -9.89 1.07
N LYS A 49 0.96 -11.16 0.70
CA LYS A 49 -0.21 -11.97 0.32
C LYS A 49 -0.67 -12.84 1.49
#